data_AF-A0A1G5PIT2-F1
#
_entry.id   AF-A0A1G5PIT2-F1
#
_cell.length_a   1.000
_cell.length_b   1.000
_cell.length_c   1.000
_cell.angle_alpha   90.00
_cell.angle_beta   90.00
_cell.angle_gamma   90.00
#
_symmetry.space_group_name_H-M   'P 1'
#
loop_
_entity.id
_entity.type
_entity.pdbx_description
1 polymer ?
#
loop_
_entity_poly.entity_id
_entity_poly.type
_entity_poly.pdbx_seq_one_letter_code
_entity_poly.pdbx_strand_id
1 'polypeptide(L)'
;MYEAPSWFLELWNARQTLAAGFATTLACSVLAVLGGTLLGTLGGLALTYGRWPLRLPFRLYADLIRGTPVFVLVLACYYMAPALGLRPTPFQAGTAALLLFCGSHVAEIVRGALQAIPRGQHEAAKAIGLTFAQSLKEVLLPQALRQILPTWVNA
;
A
#
# COMPACT_ATOMS: atom_id res chain seq x y z
N MET A 1 -43.54 29.88 1.41
CA MET A 1 -43.07 28.55 1.01
C MET A 1 -41.61 28.70 0.62
N TYR A 2 -40.69 28.10 1.37
CA TYR A 2 -39.28 28.03 0.97
C TYR A 2 -39.22 26.97 -0.14
N GLU A 3 -39.11 27.39 -1.41
CA GLU A 3 -38.84 26.41 -2.45
C GLU A 3 -37.41 25.90 -2.21
N ALA A 4 -37.29 24.60 -1.94
CA ALA A 4 -35.98 23.99 -1.79
C ALA A 4 -35.19 24.28 -3.08
N PRO A 5 -33.98 24.85 -3.00
CA PRO A 5 -33.18 25.07 -4.20
C PRO A 5 -33.04 23.74 -4.94
N SER A 6 -33.14 23.79 -6.28
CA SER A 6 -32.99 22.57 -7.07
C SER A 6 -31.61 21.98 -6.83
N TRP A 7 -31.52 20.66 -6.72
CA TRP A 7 -30.25 19.96 -6.47
C TRP A 7 -29.14 20.36 -7.47
N PHE A 8 -29.51 20.71 -8.70
CA PHE A 8 -28.61 21.21 -9.73
C PHE A 8 -27.95 22.54 -9.34
N LEU A 9 -28.72 23.45 -8.72
CA LEU A 9 -28.20 24.74 -8.27
C LEU A 9 -27.23 24.55 -7.11
N GLU A 10 -27.53 23.65 -6.16
CA GLU A 10 -26.62 23.30 -5.07
C GLU A 10 -25.33 22.68 -5.59
N LEU A 11 -25.43 21.72 -6.52
CA LEU A 11 -24.28 21.10 -7.18
C LEU A 11 -23.43 22.13 -7.92
N TRP A 12 -24.08 23.03 -8.68
CA TRP A 12 -23.39 24.09 -9.41
C TRP A 12 -22.66 25.02 -8.44
N ASN A 13 -23.29 25.40 -7.32
CA ASN A 13 -22.66 26.22 -6.29
C ASN A 13 -21.48 25.51 -5.61
N ALA A 14 -21.59 24.20 -5.35
CA ALA A 14 -20.56 23.39 -4.72
C ALA A 14 -19.43 22.94 -5.68
N ARG A 15 -19.54 23.20 -6.98
CA ARG A 15 -18.61 22.67 -8.01
C ARG A 15 -17.13 22.91 -7.71
N GLN A 16 -16.79 24.08 -7.15
CA GLN A 16 -15.41 24.43 -6.82
C GLN A 16 -14.92 23.63 -5.61
N THR A 17 -15.74 23.51 -4.57
CA THR A 17 -15.44 22.71 -3.38
C THR A 17 -15.31 21.23 -3.73
N LEU A 18 -16.20 20.71 -4.59
CA LEU A 18 -16.14 19.33 -5.08
C LEU A 18 -14.90 19.09 -5.94
N ALA A 19 -14.54 20.03 -6.82
CA ALA A 19 -13.32 19.93 -7.62
C ALA A 19 -12.06 19.95 -6.74
N ALA A 20 -12.02 20.80 -5.72
CA ALA A 20 -10.91 20.87 -4.76
C ALA A 20 -10.81 19.58 -3.90
N GLY A 21 -11.95 19.07 -3.43
CA GLY A 21 -12.03 17.80 -2.71
C GLY A 21 -11.58 16.62 -3.59
N PHE A 22 -12.04 16.58 -4.84
CA PHE A 22 -11.63 15.58 -5.82
C PHE A 22 -10.12 15.61 -6.08
N ALA A 23 -9.54 16.79 -6.29
CA ALA A 23 -8.10 16.94 -6.49
C ALA A 23 -7.31 16.48 -5.25
N THR A 24 -7.81 16.78 -4.04
CA THR A 24 -7.20 16.34 -2.78
C THR A 24 -7.25 14.81 -2.65
N THR A 25 -8.40 14.20 -2.93
CA THR A 25 -8.56 12.74 -2.94
C THR A 25 -7.62 12.09 -3.94
N LEU A 26 -7.52 12.62 -5.16
CA LEU A 26 -6.63 12.10 -6.19
C LEU A 26 -5.16 12.18 -5.74
N ALA A 27 -4.75 13.32 -5.17
CA ALA A 27 -3.39 13.51 -4.66
C ALA A 27 -3.07 12.53 -3.52
N CYS A 28 -3.95 12.41 -2.53
CA CYS A 28 -3.81 11.43 -1.44
C CYS A 28 -3.71 10.00 -1.98
N SER A 29 -4.61 9.60 -2.87
CA SER A 29 -4.67 8.25 -3.43
C SER A 29 -3.43 7.91 -4.24
N VAL A 30 -2.96 8.82 -5.11
CA VAL A 30 -1.74 8.58 -5.91
C VAL A 30 -0.52 8.40 -5.01
N LEU A 31 -0.34 9.27 -4.01
CA LEU A 31 0.79 9.17 -3.09
C LEU A 31 0.73 7.91 -2.23
N ALA A 32 -0.46 7.56 -1.71
CA ALA A 32 -0.64 6.37 -0.89
C ALA A 32 -0.46 5.08 -1.70
N VAL A 33 -0.98 5.02 -2.93
CA VAL A 33 -0.84 3.85 -3.81
C VAL A 33 0.61 3.69 -4.26
N LEU A 34 1.29 4.74 -4.74
CA LEU A 34 2.68 4.63 -5.19
C LEU A 34 3.61 4.31 -4.02
N GLY A 35 3.50 5.06 -2.93
CA GLY A 35 4.35 4.86 -1.75
C GLY A 35 4.08 3.53 -1.06
N GLY A 36 2.82 3.13 -0.93
CA GLY A 36 2.46 1.86 -0.32
C GLY A 36 2.78 0.66 -1.21
N THR A 37 2.64 0.78 -2.53
CA THR A 37 3.10 -0.26 -3.47
C THR A 37 4.61 -0.44 -3.36
N LEU A 38 5.38 0.65 -3.31
CA LEU A 38 6.84 0.57 -3.13
C LEU A 38 7.21 -0.05 -1.78
N LEU A 39 6.63 0.45 -0.68
CA LEU A 39 6.88 -0.05 0.67
C LEU A 39 6.51 -1.53 0.79
N GLY A 40 5.35 -1.91 0.24
CA GLY A 40 4.84 -3.26 0.28
C GLY A 40 5.59 -4.22 -0.62
N THR A 41 6.01 -3.83 -1.81
CA THR A 41 6.85 -4.71 -2.66
C THR A 41 8.19 -5.01 -2.01
N LEU A 42 8.85 -4.00 -1.44
CA LEU A 42 10.08 -4.18 -0.67
C LEU A 42 9.84 -5.04 0.59
N GLY A 43 8.77 -4.74 1.34
CA GLY A 43 8.38 -5.50 2.53
C GLY A 43 8.05 -6.96 2.22
N GLY A 44 7.29 -7.24 1.17
CA GLY A 44 6.93 -8.58 0.72
C GLY A 44 8.14 -9.40 0.27
N LEU A 45 9.10 -8.79 -0.43
CA LEU A 45 10.37 -9.42 -0.76
C LEU A 45 11.20 -9.74 0.48
N ALA A 46 11.31 -8.80 1.42
CA ALA A 46 12.01 -8.99 2.69
C ALA A 46 11.33 -10.08 3.54
N LEU A 47 10.00 -10.14 3.55
CA LEU A 47 9.23 -11.17 4.25
C LEU A 47 9.39 -12.57 3.64
N THR A 48 9.58 -12.64 2.33
CA THR A 48 9.70 -13.92 1.59
C THR A 48 11.12 -14.46 1.63
N TYR A 49 12.13 -13.63 1.38
CA TYR A 49 13.51 -14.06 1.15
C TYR A 49 14.53 -13.47 2.14
N GLY A 50 14.12 -12.53 3.00
CA GLY A 50 15.00 -11.89 3.96
C GLY A 50 15.41 -12.82 5.12
N ARG A 51 16.62 -12.60 5.63
CA ARG A 51 17.10 -13.21 6.89
C ARG A 51 16.26 -12.76 8.08
N TRP A 52 16.25 -13.53 9.17
CA TRP A 52 15.42 -13.27 10.35
C TRP A 52 15.47 -11.82 10.88
N PRO A 53 16.64 -11.16 11.03
CA PRO A 53 16.70 -9.77 11.49
C PRO A 53 16.06 -8.76 10.53
N LEU A 54 16.15 -9.02 9.22
CA LEU A 54 15.55 -8.16 8.20
C LEU A 54 14.04 -8.40 8.10
N ARG A 55 13.60 -9.63 8.31
CA ARG A 55 12.18 -10.03 8.25
C ARG A 55 11.38 -9.44 9.42
N LEU A 56 11.97 -9.41 10.60
CA LEU A 56 11.30 -9.02 11.84
C LEU A 56 10.62 -7.64 11.80
N PRO A 57 11.28 -6.54 11.40
CA PRO A 57 10.64 -5.22 11.37
C PRO A 57 9.45 -5.16 10.41
N PHE A 58 9.57 -5.75 9.21
CA PHE A 58 8.46 -5.79 8.25
C PHE A 58 7.31 -6.67 8.75
N ARG A 59 7.60 -7.74 9.48
CA ARG A 59 6.57 -8.60 10.06
C ARG A 59 5.78 -7.88 11.14
N LEU A 60 6.48 -7.23 12.08
CA LEU A 60 5.85 -6.44 13.14
C LEU A 60 5.03 -5.29 12.54
N TYR A 61 5.59 -4.57 11.57
CA TYR A 61 4.87 -3.53 10.83
C TYR A 61 3.59 -4.07 10.18
N ALA A 62 3.66 -5.16 9.43
CA ALA A 62 2.50 -5.70 8.73
C ALA A 62 1.43 -6.20 9.72
N ASP A 63 1.84 -6.95 10.76
CA ASP A 63 0.92 -7.52 11.75
C ASP A 63 0.22 -6.41 12.56
N LEU A 64 0.96 -5.37 13.00
CA LEU A 64 0.39 -4.25 13.76
C LEU A 64 -0.57 -3.40 12.93
N ILE A 65 -0.17 -3.01 11.72
CA ILE A 65 -0.98 -2.13 10.87
C ILE A 65 -2.24 -2.84 10.39
N ARG A 66 -2.14 -4.11 9.98
CA ARG A 66 -3.31 -4.89 9.55
C ARG A 66 -4.24 -5.26 10.72
N GLY A 67 -3.71 -5.31 11.94
CA GLY A 67 -4.51 -5.49 13.16
C GLY A 67 -5.20 -4.21 13.64
N THR A 68 -4.89 -3.06 13.06
CA THR A 68 -5.40 -1.75 13.50
C THR A 68 -6.41 -1.19 12.50
N PRO A 69 -7.58 -0.69 12.94
CA PRO A 69 -8.51 -0.01 12.06
C PRO A 69 -7.86 1.21 11.38
N VAL A 70 -8.07 1.39 10.07
CA VAL A 70 -7.45 2.50 9.31
C VAL A 70 -7.79 3.88 9.90
N PHE A 71 -8.99 4.03 10.47
CA PHE A 71 -9.38 5.25 11.17
C PHE A 71 -8.47 5.56 12.37
N VAL A 72 -8.17 4.55 13.19
CA VAL A 72 -7.24 4.68 14.33
C VAL A 72 -5.85 5.05 13.84
N LEU A 73 -5.41 4.49 12.71
CA LEU A 73 -4.12 4.81 12.10
C LEU A 73 -4.03 6.28 11.65
N VAL A 74 -5.08 6.81 11.02
CA VAL A 74 -5.16 8.23 10.63
C VAL A 74 -5.07 9.13 11.87
N LEU A 75 -5.83 8.80 12.92
CA LEU A 75 -5.78 9.55 14.18
C LEU A 75 -4.40 9.47 14.82
N ALA A 76 -3.77 8.29 14.85
CA ALA A 76 -2.43 8.12 15.37
C ALA A 76 -1.40 8.97 14.62
N CYS A 77 -1.41 8.94 13.28
CA CYS A 77 -0.52 9.75 12.45
C CYS A 77 -0.69 11.26 12.67
N TYR A 78 -1.88 11.74 13.04
CA TYR A 78 -2.12 13.15 13.31
C TYR A 78 -1.83 13.55 14.77
N TYR A 79 -2.40 12.82 15.73
CA TYR A 79 -2.38 13.18 17.15
C TYR A 79 -1.17 12.65 17.92
N MET A 80 -0.52 11.58 17.48
CA MET A 80 0.71 11.07 18.12
C MET A 80 1.97 11.74 17.56
N ALA A 81 1.92 12.27 16.34
CA ALA A 81 3.06 12.95 15.71
C ALA A 81 3.67 14.09 16.55
N PRO A 82 2.90 14.93 17.28
CA PRO A 82 3.45 15.94 18.18
C PRO A 82 4.33 15.39 19.30
N ALA A 83 4.10 14.16 19.77
CA ALA A 83 4.96 13.52 20.77
C ALA A 83 6.37 13.20 20.23
N LEU A 84 6.51 13.12 18.90
CA LEU A 84 7.77 12.96 18.19
C LEU A 84 8.36 14.32 17.72
N GLY A 85 7.76 15.44 18.11
CA GLY A 85 8.16 16.78 17.65
C GLY A 85 7.68 17.14 16.24
N LEU A 86 6.82 16.32 15.62
CA LEU A 86 6.29 16.54 14.28
C LEU A 86 4.91 17.20 14.33
N ARG A 87 4.63 18.12 13.40
CA ARG A 87 3.33 18.78 13.27
C ARG A 87 2.78 18.64 11.84
N PRO A 88 2.34 17.42 11.46
CA PRO A 88 1.85 17.18 10.10
C PRO A 88 0.54 17.92 9.85
N THR A 89 0.34 18.37 8.61
CA THR A 89 -0.98 18.83 8.18
C THR A 89 -1.96 17.65 8.12
N PRO A 90 -3.29 17.89 8.15
CA PRO A 90 -4.28 16.81 7.99
C PRO A 90 -4.07 15.99 6.71
N PHE A 91 -3.69 16.66 5.62
CA PHE A 91 -3.34 16.01 4.35
C PHE A 91 -2.14 15.06 4.50
N GLN A 92 -1.06 15.52 5.16
CA GLN A 92 0.14 14.70 5.37
C GLN A 92 -0.15 13.50 6.26
N ALA A 93 -0.86 13.70 7.38
CA ALA A 93 -1.19 12.62 8.31
C ALA A 93 -2.12 11.58 7.67
N GLY A 94 -3.16 12.03 6.96
CA GLY A 94 -4.07 11.14 6.25
C GLY A 94 -3.36 10.34 5.15
N THR A 95 -2.54 11.00 4.34
CA THR A 95 -1.76 10.35 3.27
C THR A 95 -0.77 9.34 3.84
N ALA A 96 -0.06 9.68 4.91
CA ALA A 96 0.89 8.77 5.56
C ALA A 96 0.20 7.53 6.13
N ALA A 97 -0.94 7.69 6.80
CA ALA A 97 -1.72 6.58 7.31
C ALA A 97 -2.20 5.65 6.19
N LEU A 98 -2.75 6.21 5.11
CA LEU A 98 -3.20 5.43 3.95
C LEU A 98 -2.03 4.70 3.27
N LEU A 99 -0.88 5.37 3.12
CA LEU A 99 0.35 4.77 2.58
C LEU A 99 0.81 3.58 3.42
N LEU A 100 0.87 3.74 4.75
CA LEU A 100 1.26 2.68 5.67
C LEU A 100 0.28 1.51 5.64
N PHE A 101 -1.01 1.79 5.60
CA PHE A 101 -2.05 0.77 5.49
C PHE A 101 -1.92 -0.01 4.17
N CYS A 102 -1.85 0.71 3.05
CA CYS A 102 -1.61 0.19 1.70
C CYS A 102 -0.37 -0.71 1.66
N GLY A 103 0.77 -0.23 2.17
CA GLY A 103 2.03 -0.97 2.18
C GLY A 103 1.96 -2.30 2.92
N SER A 104 1.25 -2.38 4.05
CA SER A 104 1.11 -3.62 4.81
C SER A 104 0.27 -4.66 4.07
N HIS A 105 -0.72 -4.22 3.30
CA HIS A 105 -1.58 -5.10 2.51
C HIS A 105 -0.81 -5.61 1.29
N VAL A 106 -0.15 -4.70 0.56
CA VAL A 106 0.72 -5.06 -0.58
C VAL A 106 1.82 -6.02 -0.16
N ALA A 107 2.46 -5.83 1.00
CA ALA A 107 3.53 -6.71 1.47
C ALA A 107 3.09 -8.17 1.57
N GLU A 108 1.91 -8.41 2.12
CA GLU A 108 1.36 -9.75 2.26
C GLU A 108 0.83 -10.31 0.93
N ILE A 109 0.30 -9.46 0.04
CA ILE A 109 -0.09 -9.87 -1.33
C ILE A 109 1.16 -10.35 -2.09
N VAL A 110 2.25 -9.58 -2.05
CA VAL A 110 3.53 -9.91 -2.71
C VAL A 110 4.11 -11.19 -2.10
N ARG A 111 4.13 -11.30 -0.77
CA ARG A 111 4.59 -12.51 -0.06
C ARG A 111 3.78 -13.73 -0.45
N GLY A 112 2.45 -13.62 -0.47
CA GLY A 112 1.54 -14.70 -0.86
C GLY A 112 1.77 -15.13 -2.30
N ALA A 113 1.86 -14.18 -3.23
CA ALA A 113 2.09 -14.45 -4.66
C ALA A 113 3.42 -15.14 -4.92
N LEU A 114 4.51 -14.72 -4.26
CA LEU A 114 5.83 -15.35 -4.40
C LEU A 114 5.83 -16.78 -3.81
N GLN A 115 5.15 -16.99 -2.68
CA GLN A 115 5.03 -18.32 -2.05
C GLN A 115 4.13 -19.28 -2.84
N ALA A 116 3.19 -18.76 -3.62
CA ALA A 116 2.31 -19.57 -4.46
C ALA A 116 3.01 -20.13 -5.71
N ILE A 117 4.20 -19.62 -6.07
CA ILE A 117 4.96 -20.12 -7.22
C ILE A 117 5.44 -21.56 -6.94
N PRO A 118 5.21 -22.51 -7.86
CA PRO A 118 5.68 -23.88 -7.69
C PRO A 118 7.19 -23.96 -7.47
N ARG A 119 7.63 -24.81 -6.52
CA ARG A 119 9.06 -25.01 -6.20
C ARG A 119 9.90 -25.38 -7.43
N GLY A 120 9.32 -26.12 -8.38
CA GLY A 120 9.98 -26.48 -9.65
C GLY A 120 10.49 -25.28 -10.46
N GLN A 121 9.87 -24.10 -10.36
CA GLN A 121 10.37 -22.89 -11.03
C GLN A 121 11.68 -22.40 -10.41
N HIS A 122 11.82 -22.52 -9.10
CA HIS A 122 13.04 -22.16 -8.39
C HIS A 122 14.16 -23.17 -8.69
N GLU A 123 13.81 -24.47 -8.71
CA GLU A 123 14.73 -25.57 -9.02
C GLU A 123 15.22 -25.51 -10.47
N ALA A 124 14.32 -25.28 -11.43
CA ALA A 124 14.66 -25.15 -12.84
C ALA A 124 15.59 -23.95 -13.10
N ALA A 125 15.29 -22.79 -12.51
CA ALA A 125 16.15 -21.60 -12.61
C ALA A 125 17.57 -21.87 -12.07
N LYS A 126 17.66 -22.59 -10.95
CA LYS A 126 18.95 -22.97 -10.35
C LYS A 126 19.69 -24.01 -11.21
N ALA A 127 18.98 -24.96 -11.83
CA ALA A 127 19.56 -26.01 -12.67
C ALA A 127 20.22 -25.46 -13.94
N ILE A 128 19.70 -24.35 -14.49
CA ILE A 128 20.30 -23.66 -15.64
C ILE A 128 21.35 -22.60 -15.23
N GLY A 129 21.74 -22.55 -13.96
CA GLY A 129 22.83 -21.71 -13.47
C GLY A 129 22.46 -20.26 -13.14
N LEU A 130 21.17 -19.91 -13.04
CA LEU A 130 20.78 -18.56 -12.63
C LEU A 130 21.13 -18.32 -11.15
N THR A 131 21.72 -17.15 -10.89
CA THR A 131 21.85 -16.62 -9.52
C THR A 131 20.46 -16.31 -8.93
N PHE A 132 20.37 -16.17 -7.61
CA PHE A 132 19.11 -15.81 -6.96
C PHE A 132 18.50 -14.52 -7.52
N ALA A 133 19.31 -13.50 -7.79
CA ALA A 133 18.84 -12.23 -8.34
C ALA A 133 18.30 -12.39 -9.78
N GLN A 134 18.97 -13.19 -10.61
CA GLN A 134 18.50 -13.52 -11.96
C GLN A 134 17.22 -14.34 -11.92
N SER A 135 17.17 -15.40 -11.10
CA SER A 135 15.97 -16.21 -10.90
C SER A 135 14.77 -15.35 -10.45
N LEU A 136 15.00 -14.46 -9.49
CA LEU A 136 13.97 -13.55 -9.00
C LEU A 136 13.48 -12.61 -10.12
N LYS A 137 14.39 -11.98 -10.86
CA LYS A 137 14.05 -11.00 -11.90
C LYS A 137 13.41 -11.62 -13.14
N GLU A 138 13.93 -12.74 -13.61
CA GLU A 138 13.61 -13.32 -14.93
C GLU A 138 12.53 -14.40 -14.85
N VAL A 139 12.40 -15.08 -13.71
CA VAL A 139 11.47 -16.21 -13.57
C VAL A 139 10.37 -15.89 -12.57
N LEU A 140 10.72 -15.52 -11.35
CA LEU A 140 9.76 -15.46 -10.24
C LEU A 140 8.91 -14.18 -10.26
N LEU A 141 9.51 -13.00 -10.42
CA LEU A 141 8.80 -11.73 -10.42
C LEU A 141 7.76 -11.62 -11.55
N PRO A 142 8.04 -12.00 -12.81
CA PRO A 142 7.03 -11.96 -13.86
C PRO A 142 5.81 -12.85 -13.58
N GLN A 143 6.03 -14.00 -12.93
CA GLN A 143 4.96 -14.92 -12.54
C GLN A 143 4.18 -14.39 -11.33
N ALA A 144 4.88 -13.87 -10.32
CA ALA A 144 4.26 -13.25 -9.16
C ALA A 144 3.42 -12.03 -9.56
N LEU A 145 3.92 -11.20 -10.48
CA LEU A 145 3.22 -9.98 -10.92
C LEU A 145 1.83 -10.28 -11.50
N ARG A 146 1.69 -11.37 -12.25
CA ARG A 146 0.39 -11.82 -12.80
C ARG A 146 -0.62 -12.19 -11.71
N GLN A 147 -0.14 -12.62 -10.54
CA GLN A 147 -0.98 -12.92 -9.37
C GLN A 147 -1.21 -11.68 -8.50
N ILE A 148 -0.20 -10.82 -8.36
CA ILE A 148 -0.27 -9.60 -7.55
C ILE A 148 -1.28 -8.63 -8.13
N LEU A 149 -1.25 -8.35 -9.44
CA LEU A 149 -2.05 -7.28 -10.04
C LEU A 149 -3.57 -7.42 -9.85
N PRO A 150 -4.20 -8.60 -10.10
CA PRO A 150 -5.63 -8.75 -9.88
C PRO A 150 -6.03 -8.57 -8.41
N THR A 151 -5.25 -9.13 -7.48
CA THR A 151 -5.51 -8.97 -6.05
C THR A 151 -5.27 -7.54 -5.59
N TRP A 152 -4.27 -6.87 -6.15
CA TRP A 152 -3.92 -5.51 -5.77
C TRP A 152 -4.97 -4.47 -6.20
N VAL A 153 -5.57 -4.64 -7.38
CA VAL A 153 -6.58 -3.71 -7.88
C VAL A 153 -7.97 -3.94 -7.26
N ASN A 154 -8.26 -5.18 -6.84
CA ASN A 154 -9.59 -5.55 -6.33
C ASN A 154 -9.70 -5.61 -4.79
N ALA A 155 -8.61 -5.44 -4.06
CA ALA A 155 -8.57 -5.47 -2.59
C ALA A 155 -8.76 -4.08 -1.99
#